data_AF-A0A350BP61-F1
#
_entry.id   AF-A0A350BP61-F1
#
_cell.length_a   1.000
_cell.length_b   1.000
_cell.length_c   1.000
_cell.angle_alpha   90.00
_cell.angle_beta   90.00
_cell.angle_gamma   90.00
#
_symmetry.space_group_name_H-M   'P 1'
#
loop_
_entity.id
_entity.type
_entity.pdbx_description
1 polymer ?
#
loop_
_entity_poly.entity_id
_entity_poly.type
_entity_poly.pdbx_seq_one_letter_code
_entity_poly.pdbx_strand_id
1 'polypeptide(L)'
;MAVLVIWSIALDAPLEEPANRALTPNPSKAPWYFLGLQEMLVYFDPWIAGVVLPTLIIVGLMAIPYIDINEKGNGYYTFKERKFAVLTYVFGFHVLWVLLIVIGTLFRGPGWNFFWPWETWDPHFVGVLTNVDLSEYFGIPTRNPDNTLNPAAMIFGAVCVGALYTPVGLVWIQRQNSDLFKKLGFIRYSVVAFLLLSMVGLVIKILLRLGPPVFGLNPVKYVLVTPWFNI
;
A
#
# COMPACT_ATOMS: atom_id res chain seq x y z
N MET A 1 -13.13 28.61 5.31
CA MET A 1 -13.62 28.51 6.71
C MET A 1 -15.13 28.65 6.84
N ALA A 2 -15.77 29.67 6.28
CA ALA A 2 -17.23 29.85 6.38
C ALA A 2 -18.03 28.60 5.98
N VAL A 3 -17.65 27.92 4.89
CA VAL A 3 -18.29 26.67 4.44
C VAL A 3 -18.22 25.56 5.51
N LEU A 4 -17.06 25.38 6.16
CA LEU A 4 -16.89 24.36 7.20
C LEU A 4 -17.72 24.67 8.45
N VAL A 5 -17.86 25.96 8.80
CA VAL A 5 -18.70 26.41 9.93
C VAL A 5 -20.17 26.14 9.63
N ILE A 6 -20.63 26.50 8.43
CA ILE A 6 -22.01 26.25 7.99
C ILE A 6 -22.28 24.74 8.02
N TRP A 7 -21.36 23.93 7.48
CA TRP A 7 -21.48 22.47 7.48
C TRP A 7 -21.58 21.89 8.90
N SER A 8 -20.74 22.36 9.83
CA SER A 8 -20.75 21.93 11.23
C SER A 8 -22.03 22.25 11.99
N ILE A 9 -22.77 23.28 11.57
CA ILE A 9 -24.06 23.66 12.18
C ILE A 9 -25.21 22.93 11.49
N ALA A 10 -25.09 22.71 10.18
CA ALA A 10 -26.16 22.13 9.36
C ALA A 10 -26.27 20.60 9.48
N LEU A 11 -25.18 19.90 9.80
CA LEU A 11 -25.15 18.43 9.88
C LEU A 11 -24.65 17.99 11.25
N ASP A 12 -25.47 17.18 11.93
CA ASP A 12 -25.08 16.54 13.17
C ASP A 12 -23.96 15.52 12.93
N ALA A 13 -23.09 15.38 13.93
CA ALA A 13 -22.04 14.38 13.88
C ALA A 13 -22.67 12.97 13.97
N PRO A 14 -22.28 12.03 13.08
CA PRO A 14 -22.77 10.66 13.11
C PRO A 14 -22.06 9.89 14.26
N LEU A 15 -22.47 10.19 15.49
CA LEU A 15 -21.95 9.54 16.70
C LEU A 15 -22.81 8.34 17.04
N GLU A 16 -22.15 7.23 17.35
CA GLU A 16 -22.79 6.00 17.84
C GLU A 16 -23.23 6.14 19.31
N GLU A 17 -24.03 5.18 19.76
CA GLU A 17 -24.41 5.05 21.17
C GLU A 17 -23.18 4.89 22.09
N PRO A 18 -23.31 5.16 23.40
CA PRO A 18 -22.24 4.95 24.36
C PRO A 18 -21.62 3.56 24.26
N ALA A 19 -20.28 3.50 24.31
CA ALA A 19 -19.52 2.28 24.03
C ALA A 19 -19.97 1.10 24.90
N ASN A 20 -20.37 0.00 24.25
CA ASN A 20 -20.74 -1.25 24.87
C ASN A 20 -19.67 -2.32 24.60
N ARG A 21 -19.08 -2.90 25.65
CA ARG A 21 -18.03 -3.92 25.52
C ARG A 21 -18.53 -5.24 24.90
N ALA A 22 -19.83 -5.49 24.94
CA ALA A 22 -20.45 -6.69 24.39
C ALA A 22 -20.82 -6.56 22.90
N LEU A 23 -20.70 -5.36 22.32
CA LEU A 23 -21.10 -5.08 20.93
C LEU A 23 -19.97 -4.39 20.18
N THR A 24 -19.42 -5.06 19.17
CA THR A 24 -18.47 -4.45 18.24
C THR A 24 -19.23 -3.97 17.00
N PRO A 25 -19.12 -2.68 16.62
CA PRO A 25 -19.78 -2.17 15.42
C PRO A 25 -19.24 -2.85 14.16
N ASN A 26 -20.12 -3.15 13.21
CA ASN A 26 -19.77 -3.75 11.93
C ASN A 26 -20.38 -2.94 10.78
N PRO A 27 -19.57 -2.27 9.93
CA PRO A 27 -18.09 -2.21 9.95
C PRO A 27 -17.53 -1.23 10.98
N SER A 28 -16.45 -1.61 11.67
CA SER A 28 -15.68 -0.70 12.52
C SER A 28 -14.76 0.18 11.66
N LYS A 29 -15.26 1.31 11.19
CA LYS A 29 -14.50 2.31 10.39
C LYS A 29 -13.68 3.22 11.30
N ALA A 30 -12.39 3.38 11.00
CA ALA A 30 -11.55 4.39 11.62
C ALA A 30 -11.93 5.81 11.12
N PRO A 31 -11.51 6.87 11.83
CA PRO A 31 -11.63 8.23 11.32
C PRO A 31 -11.03 8.38 9.92
N TRP A 32 -11.58 9.27 9.10
CA TRP A 32 -11.28 9.34 7.66
C TRP A 32 -9.78 9.50 7.34
N TYR A 33 -9.03 10.22 8.17
CA TYR A 33 -7.58 10.42 8.01
C TYR A 33 -6.74 9.18 8.34
N PHE A 34 -7.32 8.19 9.02
CA PHE A 34 -6.73 6.88 9.28
C PHE A 34 -7.23 5.78 8.34
N LEU A 35 -8.26 6.02 7.52
CA LEU A 35 -8.82 5.00 6.65
C LEU A 35 -7.80 4.46 5.63
N GLY A 36 -6.89 5.30 5.15
CA GLY A 36 -5.80 4.83 4.28
C GLY A 36 -4.91 3.79 4.97
N LEU A 37 -4.58 3.99 6.26
CA LEU A 37 -3.84 3.02 7.07
C LEU A 37 -4.66 1.75 7.32
N GLN A 38 -5.94 1.91 7.68
CA GLN A 38 -6.84 0.77 7.90
C GLN A 38 -6.97 -0.09 6.65
N GLU A 39 -7.05 0.54 5.49
CA GLU A 39 -7.13 -0.16 4.21
C GLU A 39 -5.84 -0.93 3.90
N MET A 40 -4.67 -0.41 4.28
CA MET A 40 -3.41 -1.16 4.17
C MET A 40 -3.36 -2.43 5.02
N LEU A 41 -4.09 -2.50 6.15
CA LEU A 41 -4.17 -3.70 6.99
C LEU A 41 -4.88 -4.88 6.31
N VAL A 42 -5.60 -4.63 5.21
CA VAL A 42 -6.21 -5.71 4.41
C VAL A 42 -5.16 -6.41 3.54
N TYR A 43 -4.11 -5.68 3.14
CA TYR A 43 -3.11 -6.14 2.18
C TYR A 43 -1.87 -6.72 2.85
N PHE A 44 -1.53 -6.23 4.04
CA PHE A 44 -0.32 -6.61 4.77
C PHE A 44 -0.61 -7.02 6.21
N ASP A 45 0.29 -7.80 6.78
CA ASP A 45 0.24 -8.12 8.21
C ASP A 45 0.34 -6.83 9.06
N PRO A 46 -0.27 -6.79 10.27
CA PRO A 46 -0.45 -5.56 11.04
C PRO A 46 0.82 -4.76 11.33
N TRP A 47 1.97 -5.41 11.49
CA TRP A 47 3.23 -4.72 11.78
C TRP A 47 3.80 -4.02 10.53
N ILE A 48 3.60 -4.56 9.33
CA ILE A 48 4.06 -3.92 8.08
C ILE A 48 3.20 -2.70 7.79
N ALA A 49 1.87 -2.88 7.77
CA ALA A 49 0.93 -1.80 7.47
C ALA A 49 0.81 -0.77 8.60
N GLY A 50 0.93 -1.19 9.87
CA GLY A 50 0.78 -0.32 11.02
C GLY A 50 2.05 0.38 11.49
N VAL A 51 3.24 -0.19 11.23
CA VAL A 51 4.51 0.34 11.75
C VAL A 51 5.51 0.64 10.64
N VAL A 52 5.86 -0.36 9.82
CA VAL A 52 6.94 -0.21 8.84
C VAL A 52 6.59 0.80 7.75
N LEU A 53 5.48 0.61 7.04
CA LEU A 53 5.08 1.48 5.93
C LEU A 53 4.83 2.93 6.39
N PRO A 54 4.12 3.20 7.50
CA PRO A 54 3.96 4.56 8.00
C PRO A 54 5.30 5.21 8.38
N THR A 55 6.21 4.45 9.01
CA THR A 55 7.55 4.94 9.34
C THR A 55 8.33 5.28 8.07
N LEU A 56 8.28 4.43 7.05
CA LEU A 56 8.92 4.68 5.75
C LEU A 56 8.35 5.93 5.06
N ILE A 57 7.04 6.18 5.14
CA ILE A 57 6.42 7.39 4.61
C ILE A 57 6.96 8.63 5.34
N ILE A 58 6.94 8.63 6.68
CA ILE A 58 7.38 9.79 7.49
C ILE A 58 8.88 10.05 7.28
N VAL A 59 9.72 9.02 7.40
CA VAL A 59 11.17 9.13 7.16
C VAL A 59 11.47 9.54 5.73
N GLY A 60 10.75 8.99 4.75
CA GLY A 60 10.87 9.35 3.35
C GLY A 60 10.56 10.83 3.10
N LEU A 61 9.50 11.37 3.70
CA LEU A 61 9.15 12.79 3.62
C LEU A 61 10.21 13.68 4.29
N MET A 62 10.72 13.28 5.46
CA MET A 62 11.82 14.00 6.12
C MET A 62 13.14 13.94 5.34
N ALA A 63 13.35 12.89 4.54
CA ALA A 63 14.54 12.72 3.72
C ALA A 63 14.54 13.61 2.46
N ILE A 64 13.38 14.13 2.02
CA ILE A 64 13.25 14.93 0.78
C ILE A 64 14.29 16.06 0.68
N PRO A 65 14.50 16.92 1.69
CA PRO A 65 15.48 18.01 1.61
C PRO A 65 16.93 17.54 1.43
N TYR A 66 17.25 16.29 1.80
CA TYR A 66 18.61 15.74 1.76
C TYR A 66 18.90 14.95 0.48
N ILE A 67 17.85 14.42 -0.15
CA ILE A 67 17.93 13.60 -1.37
C ILE A 67 17.63 14.39 -2.64
N ASP A 68 16.85 15.48 -2.55
CA ASP A 68 16.59 16.36 -3.69
C ASP A 68 17.71 17.40 -3.86
N ILE A 69 18.46 17.25 -4.94
CA ILE A 69 19.58 18.12 -5.33
C ILE A 69 19.15 19.28 -6.24
N ASN A 70 17.88 19.32 -6.66
CA ASN A 70 17.41 20.32 -7.61
C ASN A 70 16.97 21.61 -6.88
N GLU A 71 17.79 22.65 -6.99
CA GLU A 71 17.53 23.96 -6.40
C GLU A 71 16.43 24.75 -7.14
N LYS A 72 16.09 24.37 -8.38
CA LYS A 72 15.08 25.06 -9.18
C LYS A 72 13.68 24.77 -8.67
N GLY A 73 12.76 25.73 -8.83
CA GLY A 73 11.39 25.60 -8.32
C GLY A 73 11.30 25.65 -6.79
N ASN A 74 12.24 26.34 -6.14
CA ASN A 74 12.13 26.70 -4.73
C ASN A 74 11.50 28.09 -4.61
N GLY A 75 10.42 28.22 -3.85
CA GLY A 75 9.68 29.48 -3.66
C GLY A 75 8.68 29.86 -4.76
N TYR A 76 8.53 29.06 -5.83
CA TYR A 76 7.50 29.24 -6.85
C TYR A 76 7.01 27.91 -7.42
N TYR A 77 5.79 27.88 -7.97
CA TYR A 77 5.20 26.66 -8.55
C TYR A 77 5.71 26.43 -9.98
N THR A 78 6.33 25.28 -10.22
CA THR A 78 6.82 24.87 -11.54
C THR A 78 6.72 23.35 -11.72
N PHE A 79 6.00 22.91 -12.76
CA PHE A 79 5.92 21.49 -13.09
C PHE A 79 7.11 21.06 -13.96
N LYS A 80 7.52 21.90 -14.93
CA LYS A 80 8.51 21.53 -15.95
C LYS A 80 9.90 21.27 -15.37
N GLU A 81 10.26 21.97 -14.30
CA GLU A 81 11.61 21.92 -13.72
C GLU A 81 11.77 20.81 -12.66
N ARG A 82 10.68 20.29 -12.10
CA ARG A 82 10.68 19.25 -11.03
C ARG A 82 9.72 18.09 -11.29
N LYS A 83 9.54 17.73 -12.58
CA LYS A 83 8.56 16.70 -13.01
C LYS A 83 8.62 15.43 -12.18
N PHE A 84 9.82 14.89 -11.94
CA PHE A 84 10.00 13.65 -11.18
C PHE A 84 9.47 13.76 -9.74
N ALA A 85 9.87 14.79 -9.00
CA ALA A 85 9.45 15.00 -7.61
C ALA A 85 7.93 15.25 -7.52
N VAL A 86 7.41 16.11 -8.40
CA VAL A 86 5.97 16.44 -8.42
C VAL A 86 5.13 15.22 -8.79
N LEU A 87 5.50 14.47 -9.84
CA LEU A 87 4.78 13.26 -10.24
C LEU A 87 4.82 12.18 -9.16
N THR A 88 5.99 11.97 -8.52
CA THR A 88 6.13 11.00 -7.43
C THR A 88 5.24 11.37 -6.25
N TYR A 89 5.22 12.66 -5.86
CA TYR A 89 4.36 13.14 -4.79
C TYR A 89 2.87 13.03 -5.12
N VAL A 90 2.46 13.50 -6.32
CA VAL A 90 1.06 13.42 -6.76
C VAL A 90 0.61 11.96 -6.82
N PHE A 91 1.44 11.07 -7.34
CA PHE A 91 1.14 9.65 -7.37
C PHE A 91 1.02 9.07 -5.95
N GLY A 92 2.04 9.24 -5.10
CA GLY A 92 2.04 8.66 -3.76
C GLY A 92 0.96 9.22 -2.82
N PHE A 93 0.71 10.53 -2.87
CA PHE A 93 -0.28 11.15 -1.99
C PHE A 93 -1.69 11.16 -2.61
N HIS A 94 -1.86 11.74 -3.80
CA HIS A 94 -3.21 11.90 -4.37
C HIS A 94 -3.74 10.62 -5.01
N VAL A 95 -2.90 9.89 -5.75
CA VAL A 95 -3.38 8.68 -6.44
C VAL A 95 -3.42 7.50 -5.50
N LEU A 96 -2.42 7.31 -4.65
CA LEU A 96 -2.36 6.14 -3.78
C LEU A 96 -3.08 6.39 -2.44
N TRP A 97 -2.62 7.35 -1.63
CA TRP A 97 -3.13 7.54 -0.28
C TRP A 97 -4.61 7.95 -0.24
N VAL A 98 -5.00 8.95 -1.05
CA VAL A 98 -6.41 9.37 -1.11
C VAL A 98 -7.29 8.27 -1.70
N LEU A 99 -6.82 7.50 -2.68
CA LEU A 99 -7.58 6.37 -3.22
C LEU A 99 -7.83 5.30 -2.15
N LEU A 100 -6.86 4.99 -1.29
CA LEU A 100 -7.07 4.07 -0.17
C LEU A 100 -8.16 4.58 0.79
N ILE A 101 -8.21 5.89 1.05
CA ILE A 101 -9.29 6.51 1.84
C ILE A 101 -10.63 6.37 1.12
N VAL A 102 -10.68 6.65 -0.19
CA VAL A 102 -11.90 6.48 -1.01
C VAL A 102 -12.38 5.03 -1.00
N ILE A 103 -11.46 4.07 -1.07
CA ILE A 103 -11.79 2.64 -0.96
C ILE A 103 -12.35 2.30 0.41
N GLY A 104 -11.67 2.69 1.49
CA GLY A 104 -12.14 2.45 2.86
C GLY A 104 -13.48 3.11 3.18
N THR A 105 -13.77 4.26 2.57
CA THR A 105 -15.03 5.00 2.79
C THR A 105 -16.18 4.40 2.00
N LEU A 106 -16.02 4.24 0.68
CA LEU A 106 -17.12 3.97 -0.25
C LEU A 106 -17.27 2.50 -0.63
N PHE A 107 -16.18 1.75 -0.76
CA PHE A 107 -16.20 0.38 -1.31
C PHE A 107 -16.15 -0.71 -0.23
N ARG A 108 -15.93 -0.35 1.05
CA ARG A 108 -15.93 -1.29 2.18
C ARG A 108 -17.30 -1.39 2.85
N GLY A 109 -17.84 -2.61 2.87
CA GLY A 109 -19.12 -2.97 3.49
C GLY A 109 -18.99 -3.85 4.74
N PRO A 110 -20.03 -4.64 5.08
CA PRO A 110 -20.04 -5.51 6.27
C PRO A 110 -18.85 -6.47 6.31
N GLY A 111 -18.25 -6.63 7.49
CA GLY A 111 -17.05 -7.44 7.71
C GLY A 111 -15.79 -6.89 7.06
N TRP A 112 -15.78 -5.61 6.66
CA TRP A 112 -14.73 -5.01 5.84
C TRP A 112 -14.56 -5.68 4.47
N ASN A 113 -15.60 -6.34 3.96
CA ASN A 113 -15.59 -6.89 2.62
C ASN A 113 -15.59 -5.77 1.57
N PHE A 114 -14.90 -6.02 0.46
CA PHE A 114 -14.83 -5.11 -0.67
C PHE A 114 -16.02 -5.37 -1.60
N PHE A 115 -16.72 -4.31 -2.00
CA PHE A 115 -17.80 -4.35 -2.98
C PHE A 115 -17.40 -3.54 -4.19
N TRP A 116 -17.54 -4.14 -5.38
CA TRP A 116 -17.31 -3.41 -6.62
C TRP A 116 -18.44 -2.38 -6.86
N PRO A 117 -18.18 -1.30 -7.62
CA PRO A 117 -19.20 -0.28 -7.92
C PRO A 117 -20.48 -0.81 -8.58
N TRP A 118 -20.41 -1.97 -9.23
CA TRP A 118 -21.53 -2.64 -9.90
C TRP A 118 -22.19 -3.75 -9.06
N GLU A 119 -21.65 -4.06 -7.88
CA GLU A 119 -22.25 -5.04 -6.97
C GLU A 119 -23.29 -4.39 -6.06
N THR A 120 -24.34 -5.13 -5.74
CA THR A 120 -25.36 -4.67 -4.79
C THR A 120 -24.81 -4.73 -3.36
N TRP A 121 -24.95 -3.63 -2.62
CA TRP A 121 -24.54 -3.56 -1.24
C TRP A 121 -25.54 -4.32 -0.34
N ASP A 122 -25.13 -5.48 0.19
CA ASP A 122 -25.93 -6.30 1.09
C ASP A 122 -25.42 -6.17 2.54
N PRO A 123 -26.23 -5.63 3.48
CA PRO A 123 -25.88 -5.47 4.90
C PRO A 123 -25.57 -6.77 5.64
N HIS A 124 -26.09 -7.92 5.17
CA HIS A 124 -25.95 -9.22 5.85
C HIS A 124 -24.93 -10.12 5.16
N PHE A 125 -24.17 -9.58 4.20
CA PHE A 125 -23.19 -10.34 3.46
C PHE A 125 -22.08 -10.89 4.37
N VAL A 126 -21.87 -12.21 4.32
CA VAL A 126 -20.77 -12.89 4.98
C VAL A 126 -19.84 -13.47 3.91
N GLY A 127 -18.89 -12.65 3.48
CA GLY A 127 -17.86 -13.07 2.52
C GLY A 127 -16.85 -14.01 3.17
N VAL A 128 -16.73 -15.23 2.66
CA VAL A 128 -15.62 -16.14 2.99
C VAL A 128 -14.56 -15.98 1.89
N LEU A 129 -13.51 -15.19 2.16
CA LEU A 129 -12.39 -15.05 1.23
C LEU A 129 -11.48 -16.27 1.33
N THR A 130 -11.54 -17.14 0.31
CA THR A 130 -10.58 -18.22 0.09
C THR A 130 -9.26 -17.64 -0.40
N ASN A 131 -8.43 -17.24 0.55
CA ASN A 131 -7.12 -16.67 0.31
C ASN A 131 -6.13 -17.75 -0.16
N VAL A 132 -5.38 -17.45 -1.21
CA VAL A 132 -4.36 -18.32 -1.80
C VAL A 132 -3.02 -17.59 -1.80
N ASP A 133 -1.92 -18.31 -1.62
CA ASP A 133 -0.59 -17.70 -1.70
C ASP A 133 -0.09 -17.64 -3.14
N LEU A 134 0.80 -16.69 -3.45
CA LEU A 134 1.28 -16.50 -4.82
C LEU A 134 1.98 -17.75 -5.35
N SER A 135 2.71 -18.49 -4.50
CA SER A 135 3.37 -19.75 -4.90
C SER A 135 2.38 -20.82 -5.36
N GLU A 136 1.18 -20.86 -4.77
CA GLU A 136 0.16 -21.85 -5.07
C GLU A 136 -0.46 -21.62 -6.46
N TYR A 137 -0.51 -20.36 -6.91
CA TYR A 137 -0.86 -20.04 -8.30
C TYR A 137 0.08 -20.66 -9.33
N PHE A 138 1.34 -20.86 -8.96
CA PHE A 138 2.35 -21.51 -9.81
C PHE A 138 2.49 -23.01 -9.52
N GLY A 139 1.53 -23.61 -8.79
CA GLY A 139 1.52 -25.03 -8.46
C GLY A 139 2.53 -25.43 -7.39
N ILE A 140 3.12 -24.47 -6.68
CA ILE A 140 4.05 -24.72 -5.58
C ILE A 140 3.28 -24.57 -4.26
N PRO A 141 2.92 -25.66 -3.56
CA PRO A 141 2.18 -25.57 -2.31
C PRO A 141 3.03 -24.87 -1.25
N THR A 142 2.45 -23.89 -0.54
CA THR A 142 3.16 -23.17 0.54
C THR A 142 3.57 -24.11 1.67
N ARG A 143 2.70 -25.07 1.99
CA ARG A 143 2.96 -26.08 3.02
C ARG A 143 2.91 -27.48 2.43
N ASN A 144 3.81 -28.32 2.91
CA ASN A 144 3.85 -29.74 2.60
C ASN A 144 2.70 -30.49 3.32
N PRO A 145 2.41 -31.75 2.95
CA PRO A 145 1.36 -32.55 3.60
C PRO A 145 1.55 -32.76 5.11
N ASP A 146 2.79 -32.67 5.59
CA ASP A 146 3.17 -32.72 7.01
C ASP A 146 3.05 -31.35 7.71
N ASN A 147 2.45 -30.37 7.03
CA ASN A 147 2.27 -28.98 7.48
C ASN A 147 3.60 -28.21 7.67
N THR A 148 4.73 -28.73 7.18
CA THR A 148 6.01 -28.00 7.16
C THR A 148 6.02 -26.96 6.04
N LEU A 149 6.74 -25.85 6.24
CA LEU A 149 6.90 -24.83 5.21
C LEU A 149 7.71 -25.40 4.04
N ASN A 150 7.19 -25.30 2.82
CA ASN A 150 7.89 -25.75 1.64
C ASN A 150 9.04 -24.77 1.30
N PRO A 151 10.32 -25.21 1.34
CA PRO A 151 11.44 -24.34 1.02
C PRO A 151 11.37 -23.77 -0.40
N ALA A 152 10.77 -24.50 -1.35
CA ALA A 152 10.61 -24.04 -2.72
C ALA A 152 9.65 -22.83 -2.81
N ALA A 153 8.55 -22.84 -2.04
CA ALA A 153 7.61 -21.72 -1.97
C ALA A 153 8.28 -20.48 -1.34
N MET A 154 9.09 -20.69 -0.30
CA MET A 154 9.86 -19.61 0.34
C MET A 154 10.89 -19.00 -0.63
N ILE A 155 11.65 -19.83 -1.35
CA ILE A 155 12.62 -19.36 -2.35
C ILE A 155 11.90 -18.62 -3.47
N PHE A 156 10.79 -19.15 -3.96
CA PHE A 156 9.97 -18.49 -4.99
C PHE A 156 9.54 -17.09 -4.54
N GLY A 157 8.95 -16.98 -3.35
CA GLY A 157 8.55 -15.69 -2.78
C GLY A 157 9.73 -14.73 -2.60
N ALA A 158 10.88 -15.24 -2.15
CA ALA A 158 12.08 -14.44 -1.96
C ALA A 158 12.64 -13.93 -3.28
N VAL A 159 12.58 -14.75 -4.34
CA VAL A 159 12.93 -14.34 -5.71
C VAL A 159 11.95 -13.29 -6.22
N CYS A 160 10.64 -13.42 -5.99
CA CYS A 160 9.66 -12.41 -6.39
C CYS A 160 9.92 -11.06 -5.72
N VAL A 161 10.17 -11.05 -4.40
CA VAL A 161 10.50 -9.82 -3.66
C VAL A 161 11.84 -9.27 -4.10
N GLY A 162 12.87 -10.12 -4.26
CA GLY A 162 14.19 -9.70 -4.73
C GLY A 162 14.15 -9.13 -6.16
N ALA A 163 13.34 -9.70 -7.04
CA ALA A 163 13.16 -9.23 -8.41
C ALA A 163 12.59 -7.80 -8.46
N LEU A 164 11.76 -7.40 -7.48
CA LEU A 164 11.28 -6.02 -7.37
C LEU A 164 12.43 -5.03 -7.12
N TYR A 165 13.42 -5.40 -6.30
CA TYR A 165 14.54 -4.52 -5.92
C TYR A 165 15.79 -4.68 -6.81
N THR A 166 15.89 -5.75 -7.59
CA THR A 166 17.02 -5.99 -8.51
C THR A 166 17.27 -4.86 -9.53
N PRO A 167 16.24 -4.21 -10.12
CA PRO A 167 16.43 -3.10 -11.04
C PRO A 167 17.25 -1.93 -10.47
N VAL A 168 17.25 -1.73 -9.15
CA VAL A 168 18.04 -0.66 -8.50
C VAL A 168 19.52 -0.79 -8.86
N GLY A 169 20.08 -1.98 -8.64
CA GLY A 169 21.50 -2.25 -8.88
C GLY A 169 21.84 -2.26 -10.37
N LEU A 170 20.98 -2.85 -11.20
CA LEU A 170 21.19 -2.92 -12.66
C LEU A 170 21.21 -1.53 -13.30
N VAL A 171 20.24 -0.68 -12.96
CA VAL A 171 20.17 0.69 -13.49
C VAL A 171 21.37 1.51 -13.01
N TRP A 172 21.80 1.34 -11.76
CA TRP A 172 23.01 2.00 -11.25
C TRP A 172 24.24 1.62 -12.08
N ILE A 173 24.52 0.33 -12.27
CA ILE A 173 25.69 -0.15 -13.03
C ILE A 173 25.65 0.35 -14.48
N GLN A 174 24.48 0.32 -15.12
CA GLN A 174 24.32 0.74 -16.51
C GLN A 174 24.42 2.26 -16.70
N ARG A 175 24.00 3.06 -15.70
CA ARG A 175 23.89 4.52 -15.82
C ARG A 175 24.82 5.31 -14.91
N GLN A 176 25.76 4.66 -14.25
CA GLN A 176 26.74 5.31 -13.35
C GLN A 176 27.49 6.48 -14.00
N ASN A 177 27.71 6.42 -15.32
CA ASN A 177 28.45 7.46 -16.05
C ASN A 177 27.62 8.67 -16.45
N SER A 178 26.30 8.63 -16.27
CA SER A 178 25.41 9.75 -16.60
C SER A 178 25.54 10.89 -15.58
N ASP A 179 25.41 12.13 -16.05
CA ASP A 179 25.59 13.31 -15.21
C ASP A 179 24.62 13.37 -14.01
N LEU A 180 23.42 12.81 -14.17
CA LEU A 180 22.43 12.72 -13.10
C LEU A 180 22.91 11.79 -11.98
N PHE A 181 23.38 10.59 -12.32
CA PHE A 181 23.83 9.60 -11.34
C PHE A 181 25.12 10.04 -10.63
N LYS A 182 26.01 10.75 -11.33
CA LYS A 182 27.20 11.38 -10.74
C LYS A 182 26.83 12.45 -9.71
N LYS A 183 25.83 13.28 -9.98
CA LYS A 183 25.36 14.34 -9.06
C LYS A 183 24.57 13.77 -7.87
N LEU A 184 23.78 12.73 -8.09
CA LEU A 184 22.97 12.10 -7.05
C LEU A 184 23.83 11.28 -6.08
N GLY A 185 24.84 10.58 -6.60
CA GLY A 185 25.67 9.67 -5.81
C GLY A 185 24.93 8.39 -5.41
N PHE A 186 25.70 7.37 -5.01
CA PHE A 186 25.16 6.04 -4.74
C PHE A 186 24.16 6.03 -3.58
N ILE A 187 24.48 6.70 -2.48
CA ILE A 187 23.67 6.67 -1.25
C ILE A 187 22.28 7.28 -1.49
N ARG A 188 22.20 8.51 -2.03
CA ARG A 188 20.92 9.16 -2.29
C ARG A 188 20.08 8.37 -3.30
N TYR A 189 20.73 7.81 -4.33
CA TYR A 189 20.05 7.01 -5.34
C TYR A 189 19.42 5.78 -4.71
N SER A 190 20.18 5.03 -3.91
CA SER A 190 19.69 3.83 -3.24
C SER A 190 18.52 4.14 -2.29
N VAL A 191 18.57 5.26 -1.56
CA VAL A 191 17.45 5.69 -0.69
C VAL A 191 16.20 6.02 -1.51
N VAL A 192 16.33 6.85 -2.56
CA VAL A 192 15.19 7.22 -3.42
C VAL A 192 14.61 5.99 -4.11
N ALA A 193 15.47 5.12 -4.65
CA ALA A 193 15.05 3.92 -5.35
C ALA A 193 14.36 2.92 -4.42
N PHE A 194 14.89 2.73 -3.21
CA PHE A 194 14.25 1.90 -2.19
C PHE A 194 12.85 2.41 -1.84
N LEU A 195 12.71 3.70 -1.49
CA LEU A 195 11.41 4.30 -1.15
C LEU A 195 10.41 4.21 -2.31
N LEU A 196 10.85 4.50 -3.53
CA LEU A 196 10.02 4.42 -4.73
C LEU A 196 9.55 2.99 -4.99
N LEU A 197 10.45 1.99 -4.89
CA LEU A 197 10.11 0.60 -5.13
C LEU A 197 9.26 0.00 -4.02
N SER A 198 9.42 0.42 -2.76
CA SER A 198 8.49 0.05 -1.69
C SER A 198 7.08 0.59 -1.96
N MET A 199 6.97 1.83 -2.47
CA MET A 199 5.69 2.40 -2.91
C MET A 199 5.09 1.62 -4.09
N VAL A 200 5.89 1.25 -5.09
CA VAL A 200 5.43 0.39 -6.20
C VAL A 200 5.04 -1.00 -5.71
N GLY A 201 5.79 -1.59 -4.78
CA GLY A 201 5.50 -2.88 -4.16
C GLY A 201 4.15 -2.90 -3.45
N LEU A 202 3.79 -1.81 -2.79
CA LEU A 202 2.46 -1.62 -2.21
C LEU A 202 1.36 -1.65 -3.28
N VAL A 203 1.53 -0.93 -4.40
CA VAL A 203 0.56 -0.97 -5.51
C VAL A 203 0.42 -2.37 -6.07
N ILE A 204 1.54 -3.05 -6.33
CA ILE A 204 1.54 -4.43 -6.82
C ILE A 204 0.79 -5.35 -5.85
N LYS A 205 1.03 -5.20 -4.54
CA LYS A 205 0.35 -6.01 -3.53
C LYS A 205 -1.16 -5.78 -3.52
N ILE A 206 -1.62 -4.53 -3.63
CA ILE A 206 -3.06 -4.21 -3.74
C ILE A 206 -3.66 -4.87 -4.98
N LEU A 207 -2.98 -4.77 -6.13
CA LEU A 207 -3.44 -5.38 -7.38
C LEU A 207 -3.49 -6.91 -7.28
N LEU A 208 -2.52 -7.55 -6.64
CA LEU A 208 -2.55 -9.00 -6.38
C LEU A 208 -3.70 -9.41 -5.45
N ARG A 209 -4.11 -8.52 -4.53
CA ARG A 209 -5.22 -8.80 -3.63
C ARG A 209 -6.59 -8.59 -4.28
N LEU A 210 -6.79 -7.49 -5.00
CA LEU A 210 -8.08 -7.09 -5.55
C LEU A 210 -8.30 -7.54 -7.00
N GLY A 211 -7.24 -7.73 -7.78
CA GLY A 211 -7.29 -8.04 -9.20
C GLY A 211 -7.83 -9.45 -9.52
N PRO A 212 -7.30 -10.54 -8.94
CA PRO A 212 -7.74 -11.90 -9.27
C PRO A 212 -9.25 -12.14 -9.08
N PRO A 213 -9.91 -11.64 -8.02
CA PRO A 213 -11.37 -11.75 -7.86
C PRO A 213 -12.20 -11.20 -9.04
N VAL A 214 -11.70 -10.17 -9.73
CA VAL A 214 -12.37 -9.61 -10.94
C VAL A 214 -12.50 -10.64 -12.05
N PHE A 215 -11.57 -11.59 -12.11
CA PHE A 215 -11.52 -12.66 -13.10
C PHE A 215 -12.03 -14.00 -12.57
N GLY A 216 -12.69 -14.01 -11.39
CA GLY A 216 -13.17 -15.23 -10.73
C GLY A 216 -12.06 -16.08 -10.10
N LEU A 217 -10.89 -15.51 -9.85
CA LEU A 217 -9.75 -16.16 -9.20
C LEU A 217 -9.65 -15.77 -7.72
N ASN A 218 -8.95 -16.57 -6.92
CA ASN A 218 -8.79 -16.34 -5.48
C ASN A 218 -7.88 -15.14 -5.16
N PRO A 219 -8.19 -14.31 -4.16
CA PRO A 219 -7.30 -13.22 -3.76
C PRO A 219 -5.95 -13.73 -3.27
N VAL A 220 -4.86 -13.08 -3.70
CA VAL A 220 -3.51 -13.43 -3.23
C VAL A 220 -3.30 -12.87 -1.82
N LYS A 221 -2.98 -13.73 -0.85
CA LYS A 221 -2.71 -13.32 0.53
C LYS A 221 -1.25 -13.03 0.78
N TYR A 222 -0.35 -13.97 0.51
CA TYR A 222 1.08 -13.78 0.68
C TYR A 222 1.85 -14.00 -0.63
N VAL A 223 2.84 -13.14 -0.86
CA VAL A 223 3.86 -13.25 -1.90
C VAL A 223 5.06 -14.03 -1.35
N LEU A 224 5.44 -13.76 -0.11
CA LEU A 224 6.51 -14.47 0.60
C LEU A 224 5.99 -14.95 1.95
N VAL A 225 6.18 -16.24 2.21
CA VAL A 225 5.88 -16.87 3.49
C VAL A 225 7.18 -17.37 4.10
N THR A 226 7.47 -16.98 5.34
CA THR A 226 8.63 -17.46 6.10
C THR A 226 8.18 -17.93 7.49
N PRO A 227 9.04 -18.63 8.26
CA PRO A 227 8.71 -19.00 9.63
C PRO A 227 8.49 -17.81 10.57
N TRP A 228 8.98 -16.62 10.22
CA TRP A 228 8.98 -15.45 11.10
C TRP A 228 8.01 -14.35 10.67
N PHE A 229 7.89 -14.11 9.36
CA PHE A 229 7.03 -13.06 8.81
C PHE A 229 6.55 -13.41 7.40
N ASN A 230 5.48 -12.74 6.97
CA ASN A 230 4.92 -12.88 5.63
C ASN A 230 4.79 -11.51 4.96
N ILE A 231 4.87 -11.48 3.63
CA ILE A 231 4.73 -10.27 2.80
C ILE A 231 3.66 -10.49 1.75
#